data_AF-E0E1X0-F1
#
_entry.id   AF-E0E1X0-F1
#
_cell.length_a   1.000
_cell.length_b   1.000
_cell.length_c   1.000
_cell.angle_alpha   90.00
_cell.angle_beta   90.00
_cell.angle_gamma   90.00
#
_symmetry.space_group_name_H-M   'P 1'
#
loop_
_entity.id
_entity.type
_entity.pdbx_description
1 polymer ?
#
loop_
_entity_poly.entity_id
_entity_poly.type
_entity_poly.pdbx_seq_one_letter_code
_entity_poly.pdbx_strand_id
1 'polypeptide(L)'
;MPDSTKKIKEEIEAEKSLRSSLSREDLEKIYIDLEKDNFPPDKRLRFIGDLSGSNEMGYHYELICKDWDKELNQHFEMGFEKHDRQGIEFLFKKLDKAEDKKIKIYTAYLIGQTLSKLKHRDFYLTFRSQLSSIIVSLLDTDKDILRQKLIIALGWVGSYKEIDLLATYMISDKDALCRAWSATSLMQMLFNGVSAKDLQEKTKLIFAKSLAEEKDLYACGLIVEAGQIIFGKKWITSSAVENKDSVKIEKGKKSALRFLEKLIKDL
;
A
#
# COMPACT_ATOMS: atom_id res chain seq x y z
N MET A 1 -40.33 -13.07 -0.55
CA MET A 1 -39.15 -12.37 -0.01
C MET A 1 -38.79 -11.00 -0.64
N PRO A 2 -39.70 -10.20 -1.25
CA PRO A 2 -39.38 -8.81 -1.63
C PRO A 2 -39.15 -7.86 -0.43
N ASP A 3 -39.77 -8.17 0.72
CA ASP A 3 -39.87 -7.27 1.86
C ASP A 3 -38.55 -7.12 2.65
N SER A 4 -37.78 -8.21 2.76
CA SER A 4 -36.47 -8.19 3.44
C SER A 4 -35.43 -7.36 2.70
N THR A 5 -35.44 -7.40 1.36
CA THR A 5 -34.49 -6.62 0.54
C THR A 5 -34.79 -5.13 0.64
N LYS A 6 -36.06 -4.75 0.71
CA LYS A 6 -36.48 -3.36 0.89
C LYS A 6 -36.02 -2.83 2.25
N LYS A 7 -36.29 -3.59 3.32
CA LYS A 7 -35.88 -3.23 4.68
C LYS A 7 -34.36 -3.03 4.81
N ILE A 8 -33.56 -3.91 4.21
CA ILE A 8 -32.09 -3.79 4.22
C ILE A 8 -31.64 -2.49 3.52
N LYS A 9 -32.27 -2.11 2.40
CA LYS A 9 -31.94 -0.86 1.70
C LYS A 9 -32.25 0.37 2.57
N GLU A 10 -33.42 0.38 3.20
CA GLU A 10 -33.84 1.45 4.11
C GLU A 10 -32.87 1.59 5.30
N GLU A 11 -32.45 0.48 5.91
CA GLU A 11 -31.45 0.48 6.99
C GLU A 11 -30.09 1.04 6.53
N ILE A 12 -29.64 0.68 5.32
CA ILE A 12 -28.38 1.20 4.75
C ILE A 12 -28.48 2.70 4.47
N GLU A 13 -29.59 3.19 3.93
CA GLU A 13 -29.81 4.62 3.68
C GLU A 13 -29.91 5.43 4.97
N ALA A 14 -30.58 4.88 6.00
CA ALA A 14 -30.64 5.48 7.32
C ALA A 14 -29.25 5.59 7.96
N GLU A 15 -28.45 4.52 7.92
CA GLU A 15 -27.08 4.52 8.45
C GLU A 15 -26.17 5.50 7.71
N LYS A 16 -26.30 5.59 6.38
CA LYS A 16 -25.56 6.58 5.57
C LYS A 16 -25.94 8.01 5.98
N SER A 17 -27.24 8.27 6.12
CA SER A 17 -27.76 9.58 6.51
C SER A 17 -27.25 9.97 7.89
N LEU A 18 -27.31 9.04 8.85
CA LEU A 18 -26.78 9.22 10.20
C LEU A 18 -25.31 9.61 10.17
N ARG A 19 -24.46 8.85 9.48
CA ARG A 19 -23.01 9.13 9.42
C ARG A 19 -22.71 10.47 8.77
N SER A 20 -23.43 10.81 7.69
CA SER A 20 -23.25 12.09 7.01
C SER A 20 -23.63 13.30 7.87
N SER A 21 -24.49 13.10 8.88
CA SER A 21 -24.89 14.13 9.84
C SER A 21 -23.96 14.30 11.04
N LEU A 22 -22.99 13.39 11.24
CA LEU A 22 -22.05 13.50 12.36
C LEU A 22 -21.17 14.73 12.19
N SER A 23 -21.21 15.61 13.19
CA SER A 23 -20.34 16.78 13.27
C SER A 23 -18.92 16.39 13.69
N ARG A 24 -17.99 17.34 13.56
CA ARG A 24 -16.64 17.18 14.11
C ARG A 24 -16.68 16.94 15.62
N GLU A 25 -17.51 17.67 16.35
CA GLU A 25 -17.65 17.55 17.80
C GLU A 25 -18.16 16.17 18.23
N ASP A 26 -19.08 15.57 17.45
CA ASP A 26 -19.56 14.21 17.70
C ASP A 26 -18.42 13.19 17.55
N LEU A 27 -17.65 13.31 16.46
CA LEU A 27 -16.53 12.41 16.17
C LEU A 27 -15.37 12.57 17.16
N GLU A 28 -15.10 13.79 17.63
CA GLU A 28 -14.12 14.06 18.69
C GLU A 28 -14.52 13.43 20.02
N LYS A 29 -15.81 13.52 20.41
CA LYS A 29 -16.32 12.81 21.59
C LYS A 29 -16.14 11.30 21.48
N ILE A 30 -16.52 10.71 20.35
CA ILE A 30 -16.37 9.26 20.12
C ILE A 30 -14.89 8.87 20.21
N TYR A 31 -14.00 9.64 19.59
CA TYR A 31 -12.55 9.39 19.65
C TYR A 31 -12.03 9.41 21.09
N ILE A 32 -12.40 10.42 21.89
CA ILE A 32 -11.95 10.56 23.28
C ILE A 32 -12.41 9.36 24.12
N ASP A 33 -13.64 8.90 23.93
CA ASP A 33 -14.15 7.74 24.66
C ASP A 33 -13.48 6.44 24.21
N LEU A 34 -13.17 6.29 22.92
CA LEU A 34 -12.37 5.18 22.43
C LEU A 34 -10.94 5.19 22.97
N GLU A 35 -10.31 6.37 23.07
CA GLU A 35 -8.95 6.52 23.59
C GLU A 35 -8.87 6.11 25.07
N LYS A 36 -9.90 6.41 25.88
CA LYS A 36 -10.01 5.93 27.27
C LYS A 36 -10.13 4.41 27.37
N ASP A 37 -10.85 3.80 26.44
CA ASP A 37 -11.11 2.36 26.40
C ASP A 37 -10.03 1.56 25.64
N ASN A 38 -8.93 2.21 25.22
CA ASN A 38 -7.86 1.62 24.41
C ASN A 38 -8.36 0.98 23.09
N PHE A 39 -9.28 1.66 22.41
CA PHE A 39 -9.83 1.34 21.09
C PHE A 39 -10.30 -0.12 20.93
N PRO A 40 -11.38 -0.56 21.62
CA PRO A 40 -11.94 -1.89 21.45
C PRO A 40 -12.24 -2.19 19.97
N PRO A 41 -11.86 -3.36 19.41
CA PRO A 41 -11.87 -3.58 17.97
C PRO A 41 -13.22 -3.32 17.28
N ASP A 42 -14.33 -3.73 17.90
CA ASP A 42 -15.69 -3.54 17.42
C ASP A 42 -16.07 -2.06 17.38
N LYS A 43 -15.81 -1.32 18.47
CA LYS A 43 -16.10 0.11 18.55
C LYS A 43 -15.21 0.92 17.61
N ARG A 44 -13.93 0.55 17.48
CA ARG A 44 -12.97 1.16 16.56
C ARG A 44 -13.40 0.99 15.11
N LEU A 45 -13.79 -0.22 14.70
CA LEU A 45 -14.29 -0.47 13.34
C LEU A 45 -15.56 0.32 13.02
N ARG A 46 -16.47 0.45 14.01
CA ARG A 46 -17.64 1.31 13.87
C ARG A 46 -17.25 2.77 13.65
N PHE A 47 -16.33 3.29 14.46
CA PHE A 47 -15.85 4.66 14.34
C PHE A 47 -15.11 4.94 13.03
N ILE A 48 -14.32 3.99 12.50
CA ILE A 48 -13.78 4.08 11.14
C ILE A 48 -14.92 4.18 10.11
N GLY A 49 -15.99 3.41 10.31
CA GLY A 49 -17.21 3.50 9.52
C GLY A 49 -17.85 4.89 9.56
N ASP A 50 -17.89 5.52 10.72
CA ASP A 50 -18.40 6.87 10.96
C ASP A 50 -17.52 7.93 10.27
N LEU A 51 -16.20 7.90 10.49
CA LEU A 51 -15.22 8.77 9.82
C LEU A 51 -15.28 8.69 8.29
N SER A 52 -15.54 7.50 7.75
CA SER A 52 -15.62 7.27 6.31
C SER A 52 -16.96 7.68 5.70
N GLY A 53 -18.00 7.83 6.53
CA GLY A 53 -19.35 8.22 6.10
C GLY A 53 -19.71 9.66 6.43
N SER A 54 -18.90 10.34 7.25
CA SER A 54 -19.09 11.74 7.61
C SER A 54 -18.55 12.69 6.53
N ASN A 55 -19.01 13.94 6.59
CA ASN A 55 -18.49 15.02 5.75
C ASN A 55 -17.16 15.61 6.30
N GLU A 56 -16.68 15.11 7.44
CA GLU A 56 -15.52 15.61 8.17
C GLU A 56 -14.20 14.97 7.69
N MET A 57 -13.94 15.02 6.38
CA MET A 57 -12.72 14.40 5.81
C MET A 57 -11.44 15.05 6.35
N GLY A 58 -11.50 16.33 6.73
CA GLY A 58 -10.40 17.05 7.35
C GLY A 58 -9.99 16.40 8.66
N TYR A 59 -10.96 16.12 9.51
CA TYR A 59 -10.73 15.45 10.79
C TYR A 59 -10.32 13.98 10.61
N HIS A 60 -10.93 13.26 9.66
CA HIS A 60 -10.50 11.90 9.29
C HIS A 60 -8.99 11.89 8.92
N TYR A 61 -8.56 12.81 8.06
CA TYR A 61 -7.15 12.95 7.69
C TYR A 61 -6.24 13.31 8.88
N GLU A 62 -6.68 14.20 9.77
CA GLU A 62 -5.95 14.54 11.00
C GLU A 62 -5.71 13.31 11.89
N LEU A 63 -6.73 12.46 12.07
CA LEU A 63 -6.61 11.23 12.85
C LEU A 63 -5.67 10.21 12.21
N ILE A 64 -5.68 10.08 10.88
CA ILE A 64 -4.70 9.23 10.16
C ILE A 64 -3.28 9.71 10.43
N CYS A 65 -3.04 11.02 10.31
CA CYS A 65 -1.73 11.59 10.59
C CYS A 65 -1.31 11.34 12.04
N LYS A 66 -2.24 11.51 13.00
CA LYS A 66 -2.00 11.24 14.43
C LYS A 66 -1.66 9.76 14.68
N ASP A 67 -2.38 8.83 14.05
CA ASP A 67 -2.17 7.38 14.18
C ASP A 67 -0.77 6.98 13.68
N TRP A 68 -0.37 7.48 12.51
CA TRP A 68 0.95 7.18 11.94
C TRP A 68 2.11 7.92 12.60
N ASP A 69 1.88 9.10 13.14
CA ASP A 69 2.92 9.85 13.85
C ASP A 69 3.25 9.23 15.21
N LYS A 70 2.21 8.74 15.91
CA LYS A 70 2.31 8.12 17.23
C LYS A 70 2.38 6.59 17.20
N GLU A 71 2.39 6.00 16.00
CA GLU A 71 2.42 4.54 15.78
C GLU A 71 1.34 3.79 16.58
N LEU A 72 0.12 4.35 16.64
CA LEU A 72 -0.96 3.77 17.47
C LEU A 72 -1.55 2.50 16.87
N ASN A 73 -1.32 2.25 15.57
CA ASN A 73 -1.81 1.09 14.81
C ASN A 73 -3.34 0.92 14.89
N GLN A 74 -4.08 2.03 14.83
CA GLN A 74 -5.54 2.03 14.85
C GLN A 74 -6.16 1.89 13.46
N HIS A 75 -5.35 2.04 12.41
CA HIS A 75 -5.75 1.84 11.02
C HIS A 75 -6.85 2.81 10.59
N PHE A 76 -6.78 4.06 11.04
CA PHE A 76 -7.77 5.07 10.67
C PHE A 76 -7.75 5.39 9.17
N GLU A 77 -6.72 4.98 8.42
CA GLU A 77 -6.71 5.13 6.96
C GLU A 77 -7.74 4.25 6.24
N MET A 78 -8.29 3.24 6.94
CA MET A 78 -9.32 2.37 6.40
C MET A 78 -10.58 3.16 6.05
N GLY A 79 -11.13 2.91 4.86
CA GLY A 79 -12.39 3.52 4.43
C GLY A 79 -12.25 4.95 3.90
N PHE A 80 -11.05 5.55 3.91
CA PHE A 80 -10.83 6.86 3.30
C PHE A 80 -11.24 6.92 1.81
N GLU A 81 -11.19 5.80 1.09
CA GLU A 81 -11.69 5.67 -0.27
C GLU A 81 -13.18 5.99 -0.45
N LYS A 82 -13.97 5.99 0.63
CA LYS A 82 -15.39 6.36 0.58
C LYS A 82 -15.62 7.85 0.33
N HIS A 83 -14.61 8.69 0.57
CA HIS A 83 -14.61 10.10 0.15
C HIS A 83 -14.43 10.28 -1.37
N ASP A 84 -14.16 9.19 -2.09
CA ASP A 84 -14.10 9.10 -3.55
C ASP A 84 -13.23 10.20 -4.18
N ARG A 85 -13.67 10.81 -5.28
CA ARG A 85 -12.91 11.86 -5.98
C ARG A 85 -12.55 13.03 -5.07
N GLN A 86 -13.48 13.48 -4.24
CA GLN A 86 -13.29 14.63 -3.36
C GLN A 86 -12.20 14.36 -2.33
N GLY A 87 -12.14 13.13 -1.79
CA GLY A 87 -11.07 12.69 -0.90
C GLY A 87 -9.69 12.76 -1.57
N ILE A 88 -9.56 12.27 -2.81
CA ILE A 88 -8.29 12.34 -3.55
C ILE A 88 -7.88 13.79 -3.81
N GLU A 89 -8.79 14.63 -4.30
CA GLU A 89 -8.53 16.04 -4.56
C GLU A 89 -8.14 16.81 -3.28
N PHE A 90 -8.78 16.48 -2.15
CA PHE A 90 -8.41 17.01 -0.84
C PHE A 90 -7.00 16.60 -0.44
N LEU A 91 -6.62 15.33 -0.61
CA LEU A 91 -5.28 14.85 -0.26
C LEU A 91 -4.20 15.51 -1.13
N PHE A 92 -4.44 15.70 -2.44
CA PHE A 92 -3.51 16.46 -3.28
C PHE A 92 -3.34 17.91 -2.80
N LYS A 93 -4.44 18.58 -2.43
CA LYS A 93 -4.38 19.93 -1.84
C LYS A 93 -3.59 19.96 -0.53
N LYS A 94 -3.68 18.91 0.30
CA LYS A 94 -2.87 18.77 1.53
C LYS A 94 -1.40 18.53 1.21
N LEU A 95 -1.11 17.69 0.22
CA LEU A 95 0.24 17.40 -0.23
C LEU A 95 0.95 18.64 -0.79
N ASP A 96 0.26 19.43 -1.62
CA ASP A 96 0.80 20.67 -2.21
C ASP A 96 1.12 21.73 -1.14
N LYS A 97 0.32 21.78 -0.06
CA LYS A 97 0.49 22.74 1.04
C LYS A 97 1.42 22.27 2.14
N ALA A 98 1.79 20.99 2.17
CA ALA A 98 2.67 20.47 3.22
C ALA A 98 4.06 21.07 3.05
N GLU A 99 4.66 21.57 4.12
CA GLU A 99 6.07 21.99 4.13
C GLU A 99 6.97 20.86 4.67
N ASP A 100 6.48 20.15 5.68
CA ASP A 100 7.17 19.02 6.29
C ASP A 100 7.25 17.81 5.33
N LYS A 101 8.47 17.30 5.13
CA LYS A 101 8.76 16.17 4.22
C LYS A 101 8.09 14.87 4.69
N LYS A 102 7.99 14.62 6.00
CA LYS A 102 7.31 13.43 6.55
C LYS A 102 5.82 13.49 6.25
N ILE A 103 5.18 14.65 6.44
CA ILE A 103 3.77 14.87 6.09
C ILE A 103 3.56 14.65 4.59
N LYS A 104 4.39 15.25 3.71
CA LYS A 104 4.28 15.02 2.25
C LYS A 104 4.29 13.54 1.89
N ILE A 105 5.22 12.78 2.46
CA ILE A 105 5.38 11.35 2.18
C ILE A 105 4.18 10.55 2.72
N TYR A 106 3.71 10.87 3.92
CA TYR A 106 2.51 10.24 4.48
C TYR A 106 1.27 10.54 3.63
N THR A 107 1.07 11.78 3.20
CA THR A 107 -0.03 12.13 2.31
C THR A 107 0.08 11.41 0.96
N ALA A 108 1.27 11.35 0.35
CA ALA A 108 1.50 10.61 -0.90
C ALA A 108 1.18 9.12 -0.75
N TYR A 109 1.61 8.52 0.36
CA TYR A 109 1.30 7.13 0.70
C TYR A 109 -0.20 6.89 0.85
N LEU A 110 -0.91 7.79 1.55
CA LEU A 110 -2.37 7.72 1.70
C LEU A 110 -3.07 7.80 0.35
N ILE A 111 -2.68 8.75 -0.52
CA ILE A 111 -3.24 8.87 -1.88
C ILE A 111 -3.06 7.56 -2.64
N GLY A 112 -1.87 6.96 -2.60
CA GLY A 112 -1.59 5.70 -3.28
C GLY A 112 -2.47 4.56 -2.77
N GLN A 113 -2.62 4.45 -1.46
CA GLN A 113 -3.47 3.45 -0.83
C GLN A 113 -4.94 3.64 -1.20
N THR A 114 -5.43 4.88 -1.16
CA THR A 114 -6.81 5.22 -1.56
C THR A 114 -7.05 4.90 -3.03
N LEU A 115 -6.16 5.32 -3.94
CA LEU A 115 -6.26 5.03 -5.38
C LEU A 115 -6.23 3.53 -5.68
N SER A 116 -5.48 2.73 -4.91
CA SER A 116 -5.44 1.28 -5.07
C SER A 116 -6.81 0.61 -4.91
N LYS A 117 -7.75 1.25 -4.21
CA LYS A 117 -9.13 0.80 -4.02
C LYS A 117 -10.11 1.42 -5.02
N LEU A 118 -9.69 2.48 -5.73
CA LEU A 118 -10.52 3.25 -6.67
C LEU A 118 -10.14 3.00 -8.14
N LYS A 119 -9.50 1.87 -8.46
CA LYS A 119 -9.03 1.53 -9.82
C LYS A 119 -10.12 1.54 -10.91
N HIS A 120 -11.38 1.38 -10.51
CA HIS A 120 -12.55 1.34 -11.39
C HIS A 120 -13.11 2.72 -11.73
N ARG A 121 -12.59 3.78 -11.09
CA ARG A 121 -13.06 5.16 -11.30
C ARG A 121 -12.43 5.78 -12.53
N ASP A 122 -13.17 6.64 -13.21
CA ASP A 122 -12.74 7.34 -14.43
C ASP A 122 -11.53 8.25 -14.22
N PHE A 123 -11.40 8.84 -13.03
CA PHE A 123 -10.28 9.69 -12.64
C PHE A 123 -9.00 8.94 -12.24
N TYR A 124 -9.05 7.61 -12.11
CA TYR A 124 -7.96 6.82 -11.57
C TYR A 124 -6.66 7.02 -12.33
N LEU A 125 -6.68 6.93 -13.66
CA LEU A 125 -5.47 7.02 -14.48
C LEU A 125 -4.77 8.37 -14.36
N THR A 126 -5.55 9.46 -14.29
CA THR A 126 -5.04 10.83 -14.15
C THR A 126 -4.30 10.99 -12.82
N PHE A 127 -4.97 10.69 -11.70
CA PHE A 127 -4.36 10.84 -10.38
C PHE A 127 -3.22 9.85 -10.12
N ARG A 128 -3.32 8.63 -10.67
CA ARG A 128 -2.24 7.64 -10.65
C ARG A 128 -0.97 8.19 -11.29
N SER A 129 -1.06 8.74 -12.50
CA SER A 129 0.09 9.30 -13.22
C SER A 129 0.70 10.50 -12.49
N GLN A 130 -0.15 11.38 -11.96
CA GLN A 130 0.28 12.53 -11.17
C GLN A 130 1.03 12.08 -9.91
N LEU A 131 0.46 11.13 -9.16
CA LEU A 131 1.07 10.63 -7.93
C LEU A 131 2.39 9.92 -8.20
N SER A 132 2.50 9.11 -9.26
CA SER A 132 3.76 8.43 -9.62
C SER A 132 4.92 9.42 -9.75
N SER A 133 4.70 10.51 -10.48
CA SER A 133 5.71 11.58 -10.65
C SER A 133 6.12 12.21 -9.32
N ILE A 134 5.17 12.45 -8.43
CA ILE A 134 5.43 13.02 -7.11
C ILE A 134 6.22 12.06 -6.25
N ILE A 135 5.83 10.77 -6.20
CA ILE A 135 6.55 9.74 -5.44
C ILE A 135 8.00 9.67 -5.91
N VAL A 136 8.25 9.63 -7.22
CA VAL A 136 9.60 9.60 -7.78
C VAL A 136 10.44 10.78 -7.28
N SER A 137 9.87 11.99 -7.22
CA SER A 137 10.57 13.17 -6.70
C SER A 137 10.87 13.13 -5.20
N LEU A 138 10.17 12.29 -4.42
CA LEU A 138 10.30 12.18 -2.97
C LEU A 138 11.19 11.01 -2.52
N LEU A 139 11.52 10.07 -3.43
CA LEU A 139 12.25 8.84 -3.12
C LEU A 139 13.66 9.07 -2.58
N ASP A 140 14.28 10.21 -2.88
CA ASP A 140 15.56 10.65 -2.34
C ASP A 140 15.41 11.19 -0.89
N THR A 141 14.89 10.33 -0.02
CA THR A 141 14.73 10.60 1.41
C THR A 141 15.69 9.74 2.21
N ASP A 142 16.38 10.35 3.18
CA ASP A 142 17.40 9.66 3.99
C ASP A 142 16.80 8.65 4.97
N LYS A 143 15.53 8.84 5.33
CA LYS A 143 14.82 8.00 6.29
C LYS A 143 14.26 6.76 5.61
N ASP A 144 14.83 5.61 5.93
CA ASP A 144 14.51 4.32 5.32
C ASP A 144 13.00 4.02 5.41
N ILE A 145 12.37 4.19 6.57
CA ILE A 145 10.92 3.95 6.75
C ILE A 145 10.04 4.83 5.83
N LEU A 146 10.47 6.05 5.53
CA LEU A 146 9.75 6.94 4.61
C LEU A 146 9.95 6.50 3.16
N ARG A 147 11.17 6.07 2.82
CA ARG A 147 11.49 5.52 1.51
C ARG A 147 10.72 4.22 1.24
N GLN A 148 10.60 3.34 2.23
CA GLN A 148 9.78 2.13 2.16
C GLN A 148 8.32 2.47 1.80
N LYS A 149 7.70 3.45 2.47
CA LYS A 149 6.32 3.89 2.15
C LYS A 149 6.20 4.36 0.70
N LEU A 150 7.14 5.17 0.22
CA LEU A 150 7.14 5.64 -1.16
C LEU A 150 7.28 4.51 -2.17
N ILE A 151 8.18 3.55 -1.92
CA ILE A 151 8.36 2.36 -2.76
C ILE A 151 7.05 1.56 -2.83
N ILE A 152 6.43 1.27 -1.69
CA ILE A 152 5.14 0.56 -1.61
C ILE A 152 4.06 1.30 -2.41
N ALA A 153 3.95 2.61 -2.21
CA ALA A 153 2.97 3.44 -2.93
C ALA A 153 3.22 3.39 -4.45
N LEU A 154 4.48 3.38 -4.88
CA LEU A 154 4.84 3.22 -6.29
C LEU A 154 4.44 1.85 -6.84
N GLY A 155 4.40 0.79 -6.03
CA GLY A 155 3.83 -0.48 -6.44
C GLY A 155 2.34 -0.40 -6.82
N TRP A 156 1.57 0.47 -6.15
CA TRP A 156 0.15 0.66 -6.41
C TRP A 156 -0.13 1.56 -7.62
N VAL A 157 0.69 2.60 -7.83
CA VAL A 157 0.42 3.62 -8.85
C VAL A 157 1.43 3.65 -10.00
N GLY A 158 2.60 3.04 -9.84
CA GLY A 158 3.66 3.03 -10.85
C GLY A 158 3.25 2.26 -12.10
N SER A 159 3.88 2.59 -13.22
CA SER A 159 3.64 2.02 -14.53
C SER A 159 4.88 1.27 -15.03
N TYR A 160 4.87 0.84 -16.30
CA TYR A 160 6.06 0.31 -16.97
C TYR A 160 7.28 1.25 -16.86
N LYS A 161 7.05 2.57 -16.82
CA LYS A 161 8.13 3.58 -16.75
C LYS A 161 8.96 3.48 -15.47
N GLU A 162 8.37 3.00 -14.38
CA GLU A 162 9.01 2.94 -13.07
C GLU A 162 9.63 1.57 -12.74
N ILE A 163 9.58 0.59 -13.66
CA ILE A 163 10.18 -0.74 -13.47
C ILE A 163 11.68 -0.62 -13.19
N ASP A 164 12.41 0.13 -14.00
CA ASP A 164 13.88 0.21 -13.90
C ASP A 164 14.31 0.93 -12.61
N LEU A 165 13.49 1.88 -12.15
CA LEU A 165 13.69 2.57 -10.89
C LEU A 165 13.52 1.62 -9.70
N LEU A 166 12.42 0.87 -9.65
CA LEU A 166 12.20 -0.14 -8.60
C LEU A 166 13.27 -1.24 -8.65
N ALA A 167 13.66 -1.67 -9.84
CA ALA A 167 14.75 -2.63 -10.02
C ALA A 167 16.08 -2.13 -9.44
N THR A 168 16.37 -0.84 -9.58
CA THR A 168 17.56 -0.22 -8.98
C THR A 168 17.48 -0.30 -7.46
N TYR A 169 16.39 0.20 -6.85
CA TYR A 169 16.19 0.12 -5.40
C TYR A 169 16.26 -1.31 -4.85
N MET A 170 15.76 -2.29 -5.60
CA MET A 170 15.80 -3.70 -5.24
C MET A 170 17.22 -4.27 -5.06
N ILE A 171 18.24 -3.73 -5.75
CA ILE A 171 19.62 -4.25 -5.69
C ILE A 171 20.61 -3.31 -4.99
N SER A 172 20.30 -2.01 -4.90
CA SER A 172 21.26 -1.01 -4.42
C SER A 172 20.84 -0.27 -3.16
N ASP A 173 19.59 -0.41 -2.69
CA ASP A 173 19.19 0.25 -1.45
C ASP A 173 19.93 -0.36 -0.25
N LYS A 174 20.38 0.50 0.67
CA LYS A 174 21.05 0.10 1.91
C LYS A 174 20.10 -0.65 2.86
N ASP A 175 18.82 -0.29 2.86
CA ASP A 175 17.81 -0.88 3.72
C ASP A 175 17.23 -2.15 3.08
N ALA A 176 17.23 -3.25 3.84
CA ALA A 176 16.76 -4.54 3.37
C ALA A 176 15.26 -4.54 3.06
N LEU A 177 14.47 -3.78 3.84
CA LEU A 177 13.04 -3.66 3.60
C LEU A 177 12.74 -2.82 2.35
N CYS A 178 13.48 -1.76 2.07
CA CYS A 178 13.39 -1.06 0.79
C CYS A 178 13.64 -2.02 -0.39
N ARG A 179 14.69 -2.85 -0.33
CA ARG A 179 14.96 -3.86 -1.38
C ARG A 179 13.80 -4.85 -1.55
N ALA A 180 13.28 -5.37 -0.44
CA ALA A 180 12.15 -6.29 -0.44
C ALA A 180 10.87 -5.63 -1.00
N TRP A 181 10.54 -4.43 -0.54
CA TRP A 181 9.37 -3.70 -0.99
C TRP A 181 9.48 -3.29 -2.45
N SER A 182 10.68 -3.08 -3.00
CA SER A 182 10.86 -2.89 -4.43
C SER A 182 10.45 -4.13 -5.22
N ALA A 183 10.86 -5.33 -4.78
CA ALA A 183 10.42 -6.58 -5.38
C ALA A 183 8.90 -6.77 -5.30
N THR A 184 8.31 -6.53 -4.12
CA THR A 184 6.85 -6.59 -3.93
C THR A 184 6.12 -5.55 -4.79
N SER A 185 6.69 -4.36 -4.97
CA SER A 185 6.11 -3.29 -5.80
C SER A 185 6.13 -3.65 -7.28
N LEU A 186 7.22 -4.26 -7.77
CA LEU A 186 7.28 -4.84 -9.13
C LEU A 186 6.21 -5.91 -9.32
N MET A 187 5.97 -6.75 -8.32
CA MET A 187 4.88 -7.73 -8.36
C MET A 187 3.50 -7.04 -8.39
N GLN A 188 3.29 -5.99 -7.59
CA GLN A 188 2.03 -5.25 -7.56
C GLN A 188 1.66 -4.63 -8.91
N MET A 189 2.65 -4.24 -9.72
CA MET A 189 2.43 -3.69 -11.06
C MET A 189 1.66 -4.63 -12.00
N LEU A 190 1.72 -5.96 -11.80
CA LEU A 190 0.89 -6.94 -12.53
C LEU A 190 -0.60 -6.68 -12.34
N PHE A 191 -1.00 -6.37 -11.10
CA PHE A 191 -2.38 -6.07 -10.74
C PHE A 191 -2.79 -4.64 -11.12
N ASN A 192 -1.88 -3.88 -11.72
CA ASN A 192 -2.05 -2.48 -12.12
C ASN A 192 -1.80 -2.25 -13.62
N GLY A 193 -1.90 -3.31 -14.42
CA GLY A 193 -1.93 -3.24 -15.90
C GLY A 193 -0.58 -3.36 -16.59
N VAL A 194 0.50 -3.67 -15.87
CA VAL A 194 1.78 -4.01 -16.51
C VAL A 194 1.77 -5.49 -16.89
N SER A 195 2.20 -5.81 -18.11
CA SER A 195 2.17 -7.20 -18.59
C SER A 195 3.20 -8.06 -17.85
N ALA A 196 2.84 -9.33 -17.60
CA ALA A 196 3.75 -10.28 -16.97
C ALA A 196 5.02 -10.51 -17.82
N LYS A 197 4.87 -10.55 -19.15
CA LYS A 197 6.00 -10.73 -20.08
C LYS A 197 7.00 -9.59 -19.94
N ASP A 198 6.51 -8.35 -19.91
CA ASP A 198 7.36 -7.17 -19.76
C ASP A 198 8.11 -7.15 -18.44
N LEU A 199 7.42 -7.45 -17.34
CA LEU A 199 8.02 -7.53 -16.01
C LEU A 199 9.07 -8.65 -15.95
N GLN A 200 8.75 -9.84 -16.43
CA GLN A 200 9.69 -10.98 -16.46
C GLN A 200 10.94 -10.62 -17.26
N GLU A 201 10.77 -10.04 -18.46
CA GLU A 201 11.87 -9.67 -19.34
C GLU A 201 12.80 -8.65 -18.68
N LYS A 202 12.24 -7.57 -18.14
CA LYS A 202 13.02 -6.50 -17.52
C LYS A 202 13.67 -6.89 -16.19
N THR A 203 13.05 -7.80 -15.44
CA THR A 203 13.44 -8.03 -14.04
C THR A 203 14.12 -9.39 -13.79
N LYS A 204 14.15 -10.33 -14.74
CA LYS A 204 14.79 -11.67 -14.55
C LYS A 204 16.22 -11.60 -14.02
N LEU A 205 17.06 -10.72 -14.59
CA LEU A 205 18.44 -10.52 -14.16
C LEU A 205 18.51 -9.87 -12.77
N ILE A 206 17.61 -8.93 -12.50
CA ILE A 206 17.53 -8.18 -11.25
C ILE A 206 17.12 -9.09 -10.10
N PHE A 207 16.11 -9.95 -10.31
CA PHE A 207 15.71 -10.96 -9.33
C PHE A 207 16.84 -11.97 -9.07
N ALA A 208 17.53 -12.43 -10.10
CA ALA A 208 18.65 -13.36 -9.94
C ALA A 208 19.77 -12.73 -9.09
N LYS A 209 20.16 -11.50 -9.43
CA LYS A 209 21.18 -10.74 -8.69
C LYS A 209 20.77 -10.48 -7.24
N SER A 210 19.57 -9.92 -7.03
CA SER A 210 19.04 -9.59 -5.71
C SER A 210 18.98 -10.83 -4.81
N LEU A 211 18.48 -11.96 -5.33
CA LEU A 211 18.46 -13.21 -4.55
C LEU A 211 19.87 -13.71 -4.24
N ALA A 212 20.81 -13.65 -5.18
CA ALA A 212 22.18 -14.11 -4.95
C ALA A 212 22.89 -13.30 -3.85
N GLU A 213 22.67 -11.99 -3.82
CA GLU A 213 23.38 -11.04 -2.95
C GLU A 213 22.67 -10.77 -1.62
N GLU A 214 21.35 -10.99 -1.53
CA GLU A 214 20.57 -10.68 -0.32
C GLU A 214 21.00 -11.55 0.88
N LYS A 215 21.26 -10.86 2.00
CA LYS A 215 21.72 -11.42 3.28
C LYS A 215 20.66 -11.36 4.36
N ASP A 216 19.73 -10.41 4.28
CA ASP A 216 18.61 -10.33 5.21
C ASP A 216 17.60 -11.44 4.88
N LEU A 217 17.35 -12.29 5.88
CA LEU A 217 16.53 -13.48 5.70
C LEU A 217 15.09 -13.11 5.33
N TYR A 218 14.52 -12.09 5.98
CA TYR A 218 13.13 -11.72 5.78
C TYR A 218 12.93 -11.04 4.43
N ALA A 219 13.83 -10.13 4.07
CA ALA A 219 13.85 -9.51 2.74
C ALA A 219 14.01 -10.56 1.65
N CYS A 220 14.90 -11.54 1.83
CA CYS A 220 15.04 -12.65 0.88
C CYS A 220 13.73 -13.43 0.73
N GLY A 221 13.03 -13.74 1.82
CA GLY A 221 11.73 -14.40 1.78
C GLY A 221 10.70 -13.61 0.97
N LEU A 222 10.60 -12.31 1.20
CA LEU A 222 9.71 -11.41 0.47
C LEU A 222 10.07 -11.31 -1.03
N ILE A 223 11.36 -11.24 -1.38
CA ILE A 223 11.82 -11.22 -2.77
C ILE A 223 11.47 -12.54 -3.49
N VAL A 224 11.66 -13.69 -2.83
CA VAL A 224 11.26 -15.00 -3.37
C VAL A 224 9.75 -15.04 -3.61
N GLU A 225 8.97 -14.58 -2.64
CA GLU A 225 7.51 -14.56 -2.77
C GLU A 225 7.03 -13.63 -3.89
N ALA A 226 7.60 -12.43 -4.03
CA ALA A 226 7.29 -11.52 -5.12
C ALA A 226 7.64 -12.12 -6.49
N GLY A 227 8.85 -12.68 -6.59
CA GLY A 227 9.32 -13.34 -7.81
C GLY A 227 8.43 -14.51 -8.23
N GLN A 228 7.98 -15.33 -7.28
CA GLN A 228 7.16 -16.50 -7.62
C GLN A 228 5.85 -16.09 -8.33
N ILE A 229 5.25 -14.95 -7.95
CA ILE A 229 4.05 -14.44 -8.59
C ILE A 229 4.37 -13.90 -9.99
N ILE A 230 5.44 -13.12 -10.13
CA ILE A 230 5.87 -12.57 -11.43
C ILE A 230 6.20 -13.69 -12.43
N PHE A 231 6.90 -14.73 -11.99
CA PHE A 231 7.37 -15.82 -12.86
C PHE A 231 6.40 -17.02 -12.93
N GLY A 232 5.23 -16.94 -12.30
CA GLY A 232 4.23 -18.01 -12.31
C GLY A 232 4.73 -19.33 -11.72
N LYS A 233 5.46 -19.25 -10.59
CA LYS A 233 6.04 -20.39 -9.86
C LYS A 233 5.56 -20.43 -8.42
N LYS A 234 5.85 -21.54 -7.75
CA LYS A 234 5.65 -21.69 -6.31
C LYS A 234 6.94 -22.17 -5.68
N TRP A 235 7.61 -21.29 -4.94
CA TRP A 235 8.86 -21.60 -4.23
C TRP A 235 8.69 -21.55 -2.72
N ILE A 236 7.78 -20.70 -2.22
CA ILE A 236 7.57 -20.48 -0.80
C ILE A 236 6.10 -20.22 -0.45
N THR A 237 5.72 -20.47 0.80
CA THR A 237 4.42 -20.09 1.36
C THR A 237 4.55 -18.77 2.12
N SER A 238 3.50 -17.96 2.13
CA SER A 238 3.48 -16.69 2.87
C SER A 238 3.73 -16.92 4.37
N SER A 239 3.16 -17.99 4.93
CA SER A 239 3.42 -18.42 6.31
C SER A 239 4.89 -18.71 6.60
N ALA A 240 5.67 -19.19 5.64
CA ALA A 240 7.10 -19.42 5.84
C ALA A 240 7.88 -18.10 5.91
N VAL A 241 7.48 -17.11 5.11
CA VAL A 241 8.07 -15.76 5.10
C VAL A 241 7.71 -15.03 6.39
N GLU A 242 6.43 -15.02 6.76
CA GLU A 242 5.91 -14.39 7.99
C GLU A 242 6.58 -14.94 9.25
N ASN A 243 6.72 -16.26 9.34
CA ASN A 243 7.40 -16.92 10.48
C ASN A 243 8.93 -16.89 10.38
N LYS A 244 9.51 -16.26 9.34
CA LYS A 244 10.95 -16.20 9.09
C LYS A 244 11.62 -17.58 9.12
N ASP A 245 10.96 -18.58 8.54
CA ASP A 245 11.43 -19.97 8.48
C ASP A 245 12.66 -20.07 7.57
N SER A 246 13.84 -20.07 8.19
CA SER A 246 15.13 -20.00 7.48
C SER A 246 15.34 -21.16 6.51
N VAL A 247 14.91 -22.37 6.88
CA VAL A 247 15.05 -23.57 6.05
C VAL A 247 14.22 -23.44 4.78
N LYS A 248 12.96 -22.99 4.91
CA LYS A 248 12.07 -22.82 3.76
C LYS A 248 12.48 -21.64 2.89
N ILE A 249 12.92 -20.53 3.48
CA ILE A 249 13.42 -19.36 2.74
C ILE A 249 14.65 -19.73 1.91
N GLU A 250 15.64 -20.39 2.50
CA GLU A 250 16.84 -20.82 1.78
C GLU A 250 16.53 -21.83 0.66
N LYS A 251 15.60 -22.77 0.90
CA LYS A 251 15.15 -23.70 -0.14
C LYS A 251 14.43 -22.97 -1.27
N GLY A 252 13.56 -22.00 -0.94
CA GLY A 252 12.86 -21.16 -1.90
C GLY A 252 13.83 -20.34 -2.76
N LYS A 253 14.79 -19.67 -2.11
CA LYS A 253 15.88 -18.91 -2.75
C LYS A 253 16.65 -19.76 -3.75
N LYS A 254 17.15 -20.93 -3.35
CA LYS A 254 17.89 -21.85 -4.25
C LYS A 254 17.07 -22.31 -5.44
N SER A 255 15.77 -22.56 -5.24
CA SER A 255 14.86 -22.99 -6.30
C SER A 255 14.58 -21.85 -7.29
N ALA A 256 14.39 -20.64 -6.78
CA ALA A 256 14.19 -19.43 -7.58
C ALA A 256 15.42 -19.09 -8.42
N LEU A 257 16.62 -19.10 -7.82
CA LEU A 257 17.89 -18.84 -8.51
C LEU A 257 18.10 -19.81 -9.66
N ARG A 258 17.96 -21.12 -9.42
CA ARG A 258 18.12 -22.14 -10.47
C ARG A 258 17.18 -21.92 -11.64
N PHE A 259 15.93 -21.53 -11.37
CA PHE A 259 14.97 -21.23 -12.41
C PHE A 259 15.39 -19.99 -13.23
N LEU A 260 15.76 -18.90 -12.56
CA LEU A 260 16.15 -17.65 -13.21
C LEU A 260 17.43 -17.81 -14.03
N GLU A 261 18.45 -18.50 -13.50
CA GLU A 261 19.69 -18.81 -14.20
C GLU A 261 19.44 -19.60 -15.49
N LYS A 262 18.51 -20.56 -15.47
CA LYS A 262 18.11 -21.28 -16.67
C LYS A 262 17.45 -20.33 -17.68
N LEU A 263 16.49 -19.52 -17.23
CA LEU A 263 15.79 -18.55 -18.07
C LEU A 263 16.74 -17.54 -18.74
N ILE A 264 17.83 -17.18 -18.06
CA ILE A 264 18.85 -16.26 -18.58
C ILE A 264 19.75 -16.93 -19.62
N LYS A 265 20.07 -18.23 -19.45
CA LYS A 265 20.92 -19.00 -20.39
C LYS A 265 20.21 -19.39 -21.68
N ASP A 266 18.88 -19.49 -21.65
CA ASP A 266 18.06 -19.90 -22.79
C ASP A 266 17.76 -18.71 -23.76
N LEU A 267 18.53 -17.62 -23.70
CA LEU A 267 18.47 -16.40 -24.54
C LEU A 267 19.70 -16.28 -25.43
#